data_AF-A0A9X6SRG7-F1
#
_entry.id   AF-A0A9X6SRG7-F1
#
_cell.length_a   1.000
_cell.length_b   1.000
_cell.length_c   1.000
_cell.angle_alpha   90.00
_cell.angle_beta   90.00
_cell.angle_gamma   90.00
#
_symmetry.space_group_name_H-M   'P 1'
#
loop_
_entity.id
_entity.type
_entity.pdbx_description
1 polymer ?
#
loop_
_entity_poly.entity_id
_entity_poly.type
_entity_poly.pdbx_seq_one_letter_code
_entity_poly.pdbx_strand_id
1 'polypeptide(L)'
;MKKFIQSIENAIKAGEKKHPNYSSHTIRQDVVKRALERGAFLKAKCRFSYTDDYVWDNANNCGMGEVSGETIVDKMNFVGADRCYVKKEETQYEISIRIHSNLVYDVYV
;
A
#
# COMPACT_ATOMS: atom_id res chain seq x y z
N MET A 1 -9.28 6.42 -11.85
CA MET A 1 -9.53 5.07 -11.33
C MET A 1 -9.27 3.94 -12.33
N LYS A 2 -9.96 3.85 -13.48
CA LYS A 2 -9.80 2.74 -14.47
C LYS A 2 -8.34 2.40 -14.85
N LYS A 3 -7.51 3.41 -15.15
CA LYS A 3 -6.08 3.20 -15.49
C LYS A 3 -5.26 2.59 -14.33
N PHE A 4 -5.63 2.90 -13.09
CA PHE A 4 -4.93 2.37 -11.92
C PHE A 4 -5.32 0.91 -11.66
N ILE A 5 -6.62 0.59 -11.73
CA ILE A 5 -7.12 -0.81 -11.69
C ILE A 5 -6.43 -1.65 -12.77
N GLN A 6 -6.33 -1.14 -14.01
CA GLN A 6 -5.63 -1.87 -15.06
C GLN A 6 -4.15 -2.14 -14.71
N SER A 7 -3.49 -1.20 -14.05
CA SER A 7 -2.09 -1.37 -13.61
C SER A 7 -1.97 -2.45 -12.54
N ILE A 8 -2.95 -2.53 -11.63
CA ILE A 8 -3.05 -3.58 -10.61
C ILE A 8 -3.25 -4.95 -11.26
N GLU A 9 -4.23 -5.08 -12.15
CA GLU A 9 -4.52 -6.35 -12.84
C GLU A 9 -3.32 -6.85 -13.65
N ASN A 10 -2.60 -5.93 -14.32
CA ASN A 10 -1.40 -6.29 -15.06
C ASN A 10 -0.28 -6.77 -14.14
N ALA A 11 -0.12 -6.14 -12.97
CA ALA A 11 0.86 -6.58 -11.97
C ALA A 11 0.52 -7.98 -11.43
N ILE A 12 -0.76 -8.25 -11.16
CA ILE A 12 -1.25 -9.56 -10.71
C ILE A 12 -0.98 -10.62 -11.78
N LYS A 13 -1.44 -10.42 -13.02
CA LYS A 13 -1.25 -11.37 -14.13
C LYS A 13 0.23 -11.69 -14.38
N ALA A 14 1.09 -10.67 -14.33
CA ALA A 14 2.53 -10.86 -14.48
C ALA A 14 3.13 -11.63 -13.30
N GLY A 15 2.65 -11.37 -12.09
CA GLY A 15 3.04 -12.07 -10.87
C GLY A 15 2.62 -13.54 -10.87
N GLU A 16 1.37 -13.85 -11.18
CA GLU A 16 0.83 -15.21 -11.28
C GLU A 16 1.60 -16.05 -12.32
N LYS A 17 1.94 -15.45 -13.47
CA LYS A 17 2.76 -16.13 -14.49
C LYS A 17 4.14 -16.56 -13.97
N LYS A 18 4.73 -15.76 -13.07
CA LYS A 18 6.08 -16.01 -12.53
C LYS A 18 6.04 -16.86 -11.25
N HIS A 19 5.01 -16.68 -10.43
CA HIS A 19 4.86 -17.24 -9.10
C HIS A 19 3.38 -17.64 -8.88
N PRO A 20 2.92 -18.75 -9.48
CA PRO A 20 1.49 -19.12 -9.50
C PRO A 20 0.91 -19.46 -8.12
N ASN A 21 1.75 -19.77 -7.13
CA ASN A 21 1.32 -20.13 -5.78
C ASN A 21 1.32 -18.94 -4.80
N TYR A 22 1.61 -17.73 -5.27
CA TYR A 22 1.69 -16.54 -4.43
C TYR A 22 0.38 -15.76 -4.50
N SER A 23 -0.18 -15.39 -3.35
CA SER A 23 -1.43 -14.62 -3.25
C SER A 23 -1.25 -13.11 -3.36
N SER A 24 0.00 -12.62 -3.40
CA SER A 24 0.32 -11.20 -3.55
C SER A 24 1.47 -11.00 -4.52
N HIS A 25 1.45 -9.86 -5.22
CA HIS A 25 2.40 -9.55 -6.30
C HIS A 25 2.91 -8.12 -6.17
N THR A 26 4.11 -7.86 -6.68
CA THR A 26 4.71 -6.53 -6.59
C THR A 26 4.07 -5.56 -7.57
N ILE A 27 3.84 -4.32 -7.13
CA ILE A 27 3.43 -3.20 -7.97
C ILE A 27 4.41 -2.05 -7.80
N ARG A 28 4.62 -1.28 -8.87
CA ARG A 28 5.54 -0.14 -8.86
C ARG A 28 5.09 0.95 -7.89
N GLN A 29 6.01 1.41 -7.05
CA GLN A 29 5.76 2.43 -6.05
C GLN A 29 5.28 3.76 -6.65
N ASP A 30 5.85 4.19 -7.78
CA ASP A 30 5.46 5.45 -8.43
C ASP A 30 4.04 5.41 -9.01
N VAL A 31 3.56 4.22 -9.39
CA VAL A 31 2.16 4.02 -9.82
C VAL A 31 1.23 4.17 -8.62
N VAL A 32 1.58 3.56 -7.48
CA VAL A 32 0.81 3.66 -6.24
C VAL A 32 0.80 5.09 -5.71
N LYS A 33 1.95 5.75 -5.63
CA LYS A 33 2.08 7.14 -5.18
C LYS A 33 1.18 8.08 -6.00
N ARG A 34 1.26 8.01 -7.34
CA ARG A 34 0.39 8.82 -8.21
C ARG A 34 -1.10 8.51 -8.05
N ALA A 35 -1.46 7.29 -7.65
CA ALA A 35 -2.84 6.95 -7.38
C ALA A 35 -3.32 7.57 -6.06
N LEU A 36 -2.49 7.54 -5.02
CA LEU A 36 -2.76 8.20 -3.74
C LEU A 36 -2.90 9.72 -3.90
N GLU A 37 -1.96 10.36 -4.62
CA GLU A 37 -2.01 11.79 -4.94
C GLU A 37 -3.29 12.21 -5.69
N ARG A 38 -3.90 11.27 -6.43
CA ARG A 38 -5.14 11.49 -7.20
C ARG A 38 -6.41 11.06 -6.47
N GLY A 39 -6.31 10.60 -5.22
CA GLY A 39 -7.46 10.08 -4.47
C GLY A 39 -8.09 8.82 -5.10
N ALA A 40 -7.31 8.02 -5.83
CA ALA A 40 -7.80 6.83 -6.54
C ALA A 40 -7.85 5.58 -5.65
N PHE A 41 -8.50 5.69 -4.49
CA PHE A 41 -8.68 4.63 -3.52
C PHE A 41 -9.99 4.87 -2.74
N LEU A 42 -10.54 3.81 -2.16
CA LEU A 42 -11.75 3.86 -1.34
C LEU A 42 -11.41 4.16 0.12
N LYS A 43 -10.35 3.51 0.62
CA LYS A 43 -9.98 3.54 2.03
C LYS A 43 -8.50 3.27 2.20
N ALA A 44 -7.87 3.92 3.19
CA ALA A 44 -6.50 3.61 3.59
C ALA A 44 -6.40 3.49 5.10
N LYS A 45 -5.59 2.53 5.58
CA LYS A 45 -5.37 2.26 7.00
C LYS A 45 -3.90 1.99 7.27
N CYS A 46 -3.42 2.36 8.45
CA CYS A 46 -2.16 1.81 8.96
C CYS A 46 -2.40 0.37 9.42
N ARG A 47 -1.68 -0.61 8.86
CA ARG A 47 -1.88 -2.04 9.16
C ARG A 47 -1.31 -2.43 10.51
N PHE A 48 -0.04 -2.12 10.74
CA PHE A 48 0.64 -2.33 12.02
C PHE A 48 1.95 -1.53 12.08
N SER A 49 2.36 -1.20 13.30
CA SER A 49 3.69 -0.74 13.67
C SER A 49 4.27 -1.76 14.66
N TYR A 50 5.34 -2.46 14.27
CA TYR A 50 6.05 -3.33 15.21
C TYR A 50 7.22 -2.56 15.83
N THR A 51 7.27 -2.60 17.16
CA THR A 51 8.38 -2.38 18.09
C THR A 51 8.83 -0.95 18.45
N ASP A 52 9.32 -0.88 19.69
CA ASP A 52 9.65 0.28 20.53
C ASP A 52 10.68 1.28 19.97
N ASP A 53 11.36 0.97 18.87
CA ASP A 53 12.36 1.87 18.27
C ASP A 53 11.73 3.10 17.59
N TYR A 54 10.42 3.07 17.34
CA TYR A 54 9.64 4.16 16.73
C TYR A 54 8.36 4.44 17.53
N VAL A 55 8.49 4.62 18.85
CA VAL A 55 7.40 4.99 19.78
C VAL A 55 6.50 6.09 19.21
N TRP A 56 7.09 7.06 18.50
CA TRP A 56 6.36 8.17 17.90
C TRP A 56 5.40 7.73 16.79
N ASP A 57 5.80 6.85 15.87
CA ASP A 57 4.90 6.37 14.81
C ASP A 57 3.82 5.44 15.36
N ASN A 58 4.11 4.66 16.40
CA ASN A 58 3.11 3.84 17.08
C ASN A 58 2.05 4.73 17.77
N ALA A 59 2.48 5.76 18.51
CA ALA A 59 1.58 6.67 19.22
C ALA A 59 0.74 7.58 18.28
N ASN A 60 1.24 7.89 17.08
CA ASN A 60 0.59 8.84 16.16
C ASN A 60 -0.10 8.20 14.95
N ASN A 61 0.21 6.95 14.58
CA ASN A 61 -0.34 6.31 13.37
C ASN A 61 -1.06 4.98 13.62
N CYS A 62 -0.62 4.19 14.60
CA CYS A 62 -1.21 2.87 14.87
C CYS A 62 -2.49 3.01 15.72
N GLY A 63 -3.58 2.35 15.31
CA GLY A 63 -4.86 2.40 16.05
C GLY A 63 -5.71 3.67 15.83
N MET A 64 -5.23 4.63 15.02
CA MET A 64 -5.93 5.89 14.72
C MET A 64 -7.05 5.76 13.66
N GLY A 65 -7.23 4.57 13.08
CA GLY A 65 -8.28 4.31 12.10
C GLY A 65 -7.84 4.57 10.65
N GLU A 66 -8.63 5.36 9.92
CA GLU A 66 -8.36 5.69 8.51
C GLU A 66 -7.31 6.78 8.39
N VAL A 67 -6.41 6.65 7.42
CA VAL A 67 -5.40 7.66 7.09
C VAL A 67 -5.66 8.24 5.71
N SER A 68 -5.28 9.50 5.49
CA SER A 68 -5.41 10.11 4.16
C SER A 68 -4.33 9.57 3.22
N GLY A 69 -4.60 9.64 1.90
CA GLY A 69 -3.61 9.31 0.89
C GLY A 69 -2.40 10.25 0.93
N GLU A 70 -2.61 11.52 1.31
CA GLU A 70 -1.57 12.53 1.49
C GLU A 70 -0.58 12.13 2.59
N THR A 71 -1.07 11.68 3.74
CA THR A 71 -0.20 11.19 4.83
C THR A 71 0.72 10.06 4.36
N ILE A 72 0.20 9.14 3.56
CA ILE A 72 0.99 8.03 3.03
C ILE A 72 2.02 8.56 2.03
N VAL A 73 1.62 9.46 1.13
CA VAL A 73 2.52 10.08 0.13
C VAL A 73 3.66 10.85 0.81
N ASP A 74 3.37 11.59 1.88
CA ASP A 74 4.39 12.31 2.65
C ASP A 74 5.40 11.36 3.28
N LYS A 75 4.94 10.23 3.84
CA LYS A 75 5.84 9.19 4.35
C LYS A 75 6.67 8.56 3.23
N MET A 76 6.06 8.29 2.06
CA MET A 76 6.79 7.82 0.88
C MET A 76 7.84 8.84 0.39
N ASN A 77 7.58 10.15 0.52
CA ASN A 77 8.54 11.20 0.16
C ASN A 77 9.68 11.34 1.17
N PHE A 78 9.35 11.26 2.46
CA PHE A 78 10.30 11.51 3.53
C PHE A 78 11.29 10.36 3.71
N VAL A 79 10.79 9.11 3.72
CA VAL A 79 11.61 7.91 4.00
C VAL A 79 11.81 7.03 2.77
N GLY A 80 10.97 7.18 1.74
CA GLY A 80 10.85 6.20 0.66
C GLY A 80 9.84 5.09 1.02
N ALA A 81 9.26 4.47 0.00
CA ALA A 81 8.65 3.16 0.18
C ALA A 81 9.71 2.08 -0.09
N ASP A 82 9.80 1.07 0.77
CA ASP A 82 10.60 -0.13 0.50
C ASP A 82 9.95 -0.92 -0.65
N ARG A 83 8.69 -1.32 -0.48
CA ARG A 83 7.96 -2.16 -1.46
C ARG A 83 6.46 -1.94 -1.42
N CYS A 84 5.82 -2.12 -2.56
CA CYS A 84 4.36 -2.17 -2.65
C CYS A 84 3.93 -3.52 -3.20
N TYR A 85 2.92 -4.12 -2.55
CA TYR A 85 2.33 -5.38 -2.95
C TYR A 85 0.85 -5.18 -3.21
N VAL A 86 0.30 -5.95 -4.13
CA VAL A 86 -1.13 -5.97 -4.40
C VAL A 86 -1.64 -7.41 -4.33
N LYS A 87 -2.83 -7.56 -3.76
CA LYS A 87 -3.60 -8.80 -3.77
C LYS A 87 -5.04 -8.50 -4.18
N LYS A 88 -5.69 -9.49 -4.78
CA LYS A 88 -7.10 -9.43 -5.11
C LYS A 88 -7.90 -10.00 -3.94
N GLU A 89 -8.81 -9.20 -3.42
CA GLU A 89 -9.85 -9.64 -2.48
C GLU A 89 -11.13 -9.99 -3.25
N GLU A 90 -12.13 -10.54 -2.57
CA GLU A 90 -13.39 -10.95 -3.21
C GLU A 90 -14.06 -9.84 -4.01
N THR A 91 -14.06 -8.60 -3.47
CA THR A 91 -14.80 -7.46 -4.05
C THR A 91 -13.92 -6.26 -4.41
N GLN A 92 -12.63 -6.27 -4.08
CA GLN A 92 -11.75 -5.11 -4.20
C GLN A 92 -10.28 -5.53 -4.33
N TYR A 93 -9.38 -4.58 -4.55
CA TYR A 93 -7.95 -4.81 -4.46
C TYR A 93 -7.40 -4.23 -3.16
N GLU A 94 -6.45 -4.93 -2.55
CA GLU A 94 -5.71 -4.43 -1.41
C GLU A 94 -4.25 -4.21 -1.81
N ILE A 95 -3.75 -3.00 -1.58
CA ILE A 95 -2.38 -2.61 -1.81
C ILE A 95 -1.70 -2.40 -0.47
N SER A 96 -0.71 -3.24 -0.15
CA SER A 96 0.14 -3.06 1.02
C SER A 96 1.39 -2.26 0.65
N ILE A 97 1.52 -1.09 1.25
CA ILE A 97 2.61 -0.13 1.06
C ILE A 97 3.53 -0.22 2.27
N ARG A 98 4.67 -0.89 2.12
CA ARG A 98 5.71 -0.95 3.15
C ARG A 98 6.63 0.26 2.99
N ILE A 99 6.60 1.16 3.96
CA ILE A 99 7.53 2.30 4.04
C ILE A 99 8.88 1.78 4.54
N HIS A 100 8.89 1.12 5.70
CA HIS A 100 10.06 0.40 6.24
C HIS A 100 9.59 -0.82 7.06
N SER A 101 10.50 -1.52 7.72
CA SER A 101 10.23 -2.76 8.47
C SER A 101 9.05 -2.66 9.46
N ASN A 102 8.77 -1.45 9.95
CA ASN A 102 7.86 -1.19 11.04
C ASN A 102 6.70 -0.25 10.66
N LEU A 103 6.52 0.07 9.37
CA LEU A 103 5.44 0.94 8.92
C LEU A 103 4.86 0.43 7.60
N VAL A 104 3.62 -0.06 7.67
CA VAL A 104 2.88 -0.60 6.52
C VAL A 104 1.49 0.00 6.49
N TYR A 105 1.08 0.49 5.32
CA TYR A 105 -0.28 0.95 5.06
C TYR A 105 -0.99 -0.02 4.12
N ASP A 106 -2.27 -0.29 4.38
CA ASP A 106 -3.15 -0.98 3.44
C ASP A 106 -4.10 0.01 2.79
N VAL A 107 -4.15 -0.02 1.47
CA VAL A 107 -4.97 0.84 0.63
C VAL A 107 -5.91 -0.03 -0.17
N TYR A 108 -7.20 0.20 -0.02
CA TYR A 108 -8.27 -0.52 -0.70
C TYR A 108 -8.76 0.27 -1.91
N VAL A 109 -8.85 -0.41 -3.06
CA VAL A 109 -9.16 0.18 -4.38
C VAL A 109 -10.25 -0.60 -5.08
#